data_AF-A0A522X3A5-F1
#
_entry.id   AF-A0A522X3A5-F1
#
_cell.length_a   1.000
_cell.length_b   1.000
_cell.length_c   1.000
_cell.angle_alpha   90.00
_cell.angle_beta   90.00
_cell.angle_gamma   90.00
#
_symmetry.space_group_name_H-M   'P 1'
#
loop_
_entity.id
_entity.type
_entity.pdbx_description
1 polymer ?
#
loop_
_entity_poly.entity_id
_entity_poly.type
_entity_poly.pdbx_seq_one_letter_code
_entity_poly.pdbx_strand_id
1 'polypeptide(L)'
;AWVTGVPLAWLAIITTAAAYEKIMSADVRIGFFAAANDMAAKLAAGTLPPAKAAVAPQLIFNQQLDAWLTLFFVAVLWVVIIDMLRMCARHLQNKPVQPLSEAPHEPSRLVENWVRD
;
A
#
# COMPACT_ATOMS: atom_id res chain seq x y z
N ALA A 1 -23.23 3.81 -0.30
CA ALA A 1 -21.86 3.25 -0.35
C ALA A 1 -20.83 4.00 0.52
N TRP A 2 -21.25 4.83 1.49
CA TRP A 2 -20.29 5.55 2.36
C TRP A 2 -19.65 4.62 3.40
N VAL A 3 -20.37 3.57 3.82
CA VAL A 3 -19.91 2.59 4.81
C VAL A 3 -18.63 1.87 4.38
N THR A 4 -18.44 1.63 3.08
CA THR A 4 -17.22 1.00 2.53
C THR A 4 -16.23 2.03 1.97
N GLY A 5 -16.73 3.12 1.38
CA GLY A 5 -15.88 4.16 0.79
C GLY A 5 -15.07 4.96 1.82
N VAL A 6 -15.67 5.30 2.98
CA VAL A 6 -14.98 6.10 4.01
C VAL A 6 -13.80 5.33 4.64
N PRO A 7 -13.95 4.07 5.10
CA PRO A 7 -12.82 3.30 5.61
C PRO A 7 -11.70 3.12 4.59
N LEU A 8 -12.06 2.88 3.32
CA LEU A 8 -11.08 2.74 2.24
C LEU A 8 -10.28 4.02 2.00
N ALA A 9 -10.97 5.17 1.91
CA ALA A 9 -10.33 6.47 1.73
C ALA A 9 -9.40 6.80 2.91
N TRP A 10 -9.86 6.55 4.14
CA TRP A 10 -9.05 6.72 5.33
C TRP A 10 -7.77 5.87 5.29
N LEU A 11 -7.90 4.58 4.97
CA LEU A 11 -6.76 3.67 4.82
C LEU A 11 -5.77 4.16 3.76
N ALA A 12 -6.25 4.55 2.58
CA ALA A 12 -5.40 5.08 1.51
C ALA A 12 -4.64 6.34 1.94
N ILE A 13 -5.28 7.25 2.66
CA ILE A 13 -4.66 8.48 3.17
C ILE A 13 -3.57 8.16 4.20
N ILE A 14 -3.89 7.39 5.24
CA ILE A 14 -2.92 7.14 6.33
C ILE A 14 -1.72 6.32 5.84
N THR A 15 -1.93 5.37 4.92
CA THR A 15 -0.85 4.56 4.35
C THR A 15 0.04 5.38 3.44
N THR A 16 -0.54 6.25 2.61
CA THR A 16 0.23 7.17 1.77
C THR A 16 1.01 8.17 2.62
N ALA A 17 0.41 8.74 3.67
CA ALA A 17 1.07 9.66 4.58
C ALA A 17 2.24 8.99 5.32
N ALA A 18 2.04 7.77 5.84
CA ALA A 18 3.09 7.01 6.49
C ALA A 18 4.24 6.68 5.53
N ALA A 19 3.94 6.29 4.29
CA ALA A 19 4.96 6.02 3.29
C ALA A 19 5.74 7.29 2.90
N TYR A 20 5.06 8.44 2.80
CA TYR A 20 5.71 9.72 2.55
C TYR A 20 6.71 10.05 3.65
N GLU A 21 6.32 9.94 4.92
CA GLU A 21 7.20 10.11 6.08
C GLU A 21 8.39 9.13 6.04
N LYS A 22 8.14 7.86 5.71
CA LYS A 22 9.18 6.82 5.62
C LYS A 22 10.23 7.11 4.54
N ILE A 23 9.85 7.76 3.45
CA ILE A 23 10.77 8.04 2.33
C ILE A 23 11.44 9.42 2.50
N MET A 24 10.69 10.45 2.89
CA MET A 24 11.13 11.85 2.84
C MET A 24 11.59 12.42 4.18
N SER A 25 11.29 11.77 5.30
CA SER A 25 11.65 12.30 6.63
C SER A 25 13.18 12.32 6.83
N ALA A 26 13.67 13.45 7.35
CA ALA A 26 15.06 13.62 7.74
C ALA A 26 15.36 13.01 9.13
N ASP A 27 14.34 12.65 9.90
CA ASP A 27 14.53 11.96 11.18
C ASP A 27 14.95 10.50 10.93
N VAL A 28 16.12 10.13 11.43
CA VAL A 28 16.70 8.78 11.39
C VAL A 28 15.77 7.72 12.00
N ARG A 29 14.87 8.09 12.92
CA ARG A 29 13.91 7.18 13.54
C ARG A 29 12.72 6.85 12.63
N ILE A 30 12.47 7.70 11.64
CA ILE A 30 11.29 7.64 10.77
C ILE A 30 11.72 7.23 9.36
N GLY A 31 12.64 7.98 8.77
CA GLY A 31 13.03 7.89 7.37
C GLY A 31 14.05 6.78 7.08
N PHE A 32 13.78 6.00 6.03
CA PHE A 32 14.67 4.93 5.58
C PHE A 32 16.00 5.46 5.03
N PHE A 33 15.96 6.49 4.17
CA PHE A 33 17.16 7.12 3.63
C PHE A 33 17.96 7.86 4.71
N ALA A 34 17.29 8.55 5.63
CA ALA A 34 17.95 9.19 6.76
C ALA A 34 18.71 8.16 7.63
N ALA A 35 18.07 7.04 7.94
CA ALA A 35 18.71 5.95 8.69
C ALA A 35 19.88 5.30 7.95
N ALA A 36 19.75 5.07 6.63
CA ALA A 36 20.85 4.55 5.82
C ALA A 36 22.05 5.50 5.81
N ASN A 37 21.82 6.80 5.64
CA ASN A 37 22.86 7.83 5.59
C ASN A 37 23.56 8.02 6.94
N ASP A 38 22.81 8.07 8.04
CA ASP A 38 23.37 8.17 9.39
C ASP A 38 24.23 6.94 9.73
N MET A 39 23.77 5.75 9.36
CA MET A 39 24.53 4.51 9.58
C MET A 39 25.79 4.44 8.73
N ALA A 40 25.73 4.88 7.47
CA ALA A 40 26.89 4.99 6.60
C ALA A 40 27.92 5.98 7.14
N ALA A 41 27.49 7.13 7.64
CA ALA A 41 28.36 8.14 8.24
C ALA A 41 29.04 7.61 9.51
N LYS A 42 28.30 6.94 10.40
CA LYS A 42 28.86 6.34 11.63
C LYS A 42 29.85 5.20 11.35
N LEU A 43 29.61 4.44 10.28
CA LEU A 43 30.52 3.39 9.82
C LEU A 43 31.83 4.00 9.28
N ALA A 44 31.74 5.04 8.45
CA ALA A 44 32.90 5.75 7.93
C ALA A 44 33.71 6.46 9.04
N ALA A 45 33.03 6.99 10.06
CA ALA A 45 33.67 7.62 11.21
C ALA A 45 34.28 6.63 12.21
N GLY A 46 34.07 5.31 12.04
CA GLY A 46 34.59 4.29 12.96
C GLY A 46 33.96 4.32 14.37
N THR A 47 32.84 5.02 14.54
CA THR A 47 32.16 5.19 15.84
C THR A 47 31.23 4.03 16.22
N LEU A 48 31.03 3.07 15.30
CA LEU A 48 30.18 1.91 15.53
C LEU A 48 30.96 0.84 16.32
N PRO A 49 30.33 0.21 17.35
CA PRO A 49 30.89 -0.98 17.98
C PRO A 49 31.22 -2.06 16.94
N PRO A 50 32.31 -2.82 17.10
CA PRO A 50 32.79 -3.76 16.07
C PRO A 50 31.74 -4.79 15.64
N ALA A 51 30.90 -5.26 16.58
CA ALA A 51 29.79 -6.15 16.27
C ALA A 51 28.72 -5.52 15.36
N LYS A 52 28.45 -4.22 15.50
CA LYS A 52 27.51 -3.47 14.65
C LYS A 52 28.14 -3.04 13.33
N ALA A 53 29.43 -2.74 13.32
CA ALA A 53 30.17 -2.38 12.10
C ALA A 53 30.19 -3.53 11.08
N ALA A 54 30.29 -4.78 11.55
CA ALA A 54 30.30 -5.97 10.67
C ALA A 54 29.00 -6.15 9.86
N VAL A 55 27.84 -5.79 10.44
CA VAL A 55 26.52 -5.95 9.80
C VAL A 55 25.98 -4.65 9.19
N ALA A 56 26.62 -3.51 9.46
CA ALA A 56 26.16 -2.20 9.01
C ALA A 56 25.99 -2.09 7.48
N PRO A 57 26.90 -2.63 6.62
CA PRO A 57 26.72 -2.55 5.17
C PRO A 57 25.43 -3.23 4.68
N GLN A 58 25.10 -4.39 5.25
CA GLN A 58 23.86 -5.11 4.91
C GLN A 58 22.63 -4.35 5.37
N LEU A 59 22.68 -3.75 6.57
CA LEU A 59 21.57 -2.99 7.12
C LEU A 59 21.32 -1.70 6.34
N ILE A 60 22.37 -1.01 5.88
CA ILE A 60 22.28 0.15 4.99
C ILE A 60 21.60 -0.23 3.68
N PHE A 61 22.02 -1.33 3.06
CA PHE A 61 21.40 -1.82 1.82
C PHE A 61 19.92 -2.16 2.01
N ASN A 62 19.58 -2.86 3.09
CA ASN A 62 18.18 -3.21 3.39
C ASN A 62 17.32 -1.95 3.54
N GLN A 63 17.80 -0.92 4.24
CA GLN A 63 17.06 0.34 4.38
C GLN A 63 16.84 1.05 3.03
N GLN A 64 17.83 1.03 2.13
CA GLN A 64 17.67 1.59 0.79
C GLN A 64 16.67 0.77 -0.04
N LEU A 65 16.75 -0.56 0.03
CA LEU A 65 15.82 -1.46 -0.64
C LEU A 65 14.39 -1.28 -0.14
N ASP A 66 14.18 -1.18 1.17
CA ASP A 66 12.87 -0.92 1.78
C ASP A 66 12.28 0.42 1.34
N ALA A 67 13.11 1.46 1.19
CA ALA A 67 12.67 2.75 0.66
C ALA A 67 12.13 2.62 -0.77
N TRP A 68 12.86 1.90 -1.63
CA TRP A 68 12.43 1.65 -3.01
C TRP A 68 11.19 0.76 -3.10
N LEU A 69 11.11 -0.30 -2.30
CA LEU A 69 9.93 -1.16 -2.23
C LEU A 69 8.69 -0.40 -1.75
N THR A 70 8.85 0.46 -0.75
CA THR A 70 7.76 1.30 -0.24
C THR A 70 7.24 2.22 -1.34
N LEU A 71 8.14 2.89 -2.08
CA LEU A 71 7.76 3.73 -3.21
C LEU A 71 7.01 2.93 -4.29
N PHE A 72 7.50 1.73 -4.63
CA PHE A 72 6.88 0.85 -5.60
C PHE A 72 5.46 0.42 -5.19
N PHE A 73 5.27 -0.06 -3.95
CA PHE A 73 3.96 -0.49 -3.50
C PHE A 73 2.95 0.64 -3.39
N VAL A 74 3.38 1.84 -2.97
CA VAL A 74 2.50 3.03 -2.97
C VAL A 74 2.09 3.41 -4.39
N ALA A 75 3.01 3.34 -5.36
CA ALA A 75 2.67 3.60 -6.76
C ALA A 75 1.62 2.59 -7.28
N VAL A 76 1.82 1.29 -7.00
CA VAL A 76 0.86 0.24 -7.37
C VAL A 76 -0.50 0.47 -6.71
N LEU A 77 -0.52 0.81 -5.42
CA LEU A 77 -1.75 1.12 -4.67
C LEU A 77 -2.52 2.24 -5.36
N TRP A 78 -1.87 3.33 -5.74
CA TRP A 78 -2.53 4.46 -6.42
C TRP A 78 -2.99 4.11 -7.83
N VAL A 79 -2.23 3.30 -8.58
CA VAL A 79 -2.67 2.79 -9.89
C VAL A 79 -3.97 1.99 -9.77
N VAL A 80 -4.05 1.09 -8.78
CA VAL A 80 -5.26 0.28 -8.55
C VAL A 80 -6.45 1.15 -8.14
N ILE A 81 -6.26 2.11 -7.22
CA ILE A 81 -7.33 3.03 -6.81
C ILE A 81 -7.86 3.82 -8.01
N ILE A 82 -6.96 4.35 -8.85
CA ILE A 82 -7.35 5.12 -10.04
C ILE A 82 -8.10 4.23 -11.05
N ASP A 83 -7.65 3.00 -11.27
CA ASP A 83 -8.32 2.06 -12.18
C ASP A 83 -9.72 1.70 -11.69
N MET A 84 -9.87 1.44 -10.38
CA MET A 84 -11.19 1.20 -9.77
C MET A 84 -12.12 2.42 -9.93
N LEU A 85 -11.64 3.63 -9.64
CA LEU A 85 -12.41 4.86 -9.83
C LEU A 85 -12.81 5.05 -11.30
N ARG A 86 -11.90 4.76 -12.24
CA ARG A 86 -12.17 4.80 -13.67
C ARG A 86 -13.26 3.81 -14.07
N MET A 87 -13.21 2.58 -13.55
CA MET A 87 -14.23 1.56 -13.83
C MET A 87 -15.60 1.97 -13.29
N CYS A 88 -15.66 2.46 -12.03
CA CYS A 88 -16.90 2.97 -11.44
C CYS A 88 -17.48 4.14 -12.25
N ALA A 89 -16.65 5.10 -12.65
CA ALA A 89 -17.09 6.23 -13.46
C ALA A 89 -17.62 5.79 -14.84
N ARG A 90 -16.97 4.82 -15.49
CA ARG A 90 -17.45 4.27 -16.78
C ARG A 90 -18.79 3.56 -16.63
N HIS A 91 -18.96 2.77 -15.56
CA HIS A 91 -20.22 2.08 -15.27
C HIS A 91 -21.37 3.08 -15.05
N LEU A 92 -21.15 4.11 -14.23
CA LEU A 92 -22.13 5.18 -13.98
C LEU A 92 -22.48 5.98 -15.25
N GLN A 93 -21.56 6.07 -16.21
CA GLN A 93 -21.76 6.75 -17.49
C GLN A 93 -22.38 5.85 -18.57
N ASN A 94 -22.82 4.62 -18.24
CA ASN A 94 -23.31 3.62 -19.19
C ASN A 94 -22.34 3.34 -20.36
N LYS A 95 -21.03 3.54 -20.14
CA LYS A 95 -20.00 3.20 -21.13
C LYS A 95 -19.75 1.70 -21.10
N PRO A 96 -19.31 1.10 -22.22
CA PRO A 96 -18.94 -0.31 -22.22
C PRO A 96 -17.86 -0.56 -21.17
N VAL A 97 -18.17 -1.45 -20.24
CA VAL A 97 -17.27 -2.01 -19.22
C VAL A 97 -16.93 -3.45 -19.61
N GLN A 98 -15.89 -4.03 -19.00
CA GLN A 98 -15.56 -5.42 -19.29
C GLN A 98 -16.72 -6.33 -18.86
N PRO A 99 -17.06 -7.37 -19.65
CA PRO A 99 -18.14 -8.29 -19.31
C PRO A 99 -17.80 -9.08 -18.04
N LEU A 100 -18.80 -9.34 -17.20
CA LEU A 100 -18.64 -10.23 -16.06
C LEU A 100 -18.31 -11.65 -16.55
N SER A 101 -17.32 -12.28 -15.93
CA SER A 101 -17.03 -13.71 -16.12
C SER A 101 -17.79 -14.62 -15.13
N GLU A 102 -18.55 -14.02 -14.21
CA GLU A 102 -19.37 -14.75 -13.24
C GLU A 102 -20.61 -15.36 -13.91
N ALA A 103 -21.11 -16.46 -13.34
CA ALA A 103 -22.35 -17.06 -13.80
C ALA A 103 -23.52 -16.08 -13.64
N PRO A 104 -24.53 -16.11 -14.52
CA PRO A 104 -25.71 -15.28 -14.38
C PRO A 104 -26.34 -15.41 -12.99
N HIS A 105 -26.79 -14.31 -12.43
CA HIS A 105 -27.47 -14.32 -11.13
C HIS A 105 -28.77 -15.14 -11.22
N GLU A 106 -28.79 -16.31 -10.59
CA GLU A 106 -29.98 -17.12 -10.39
C GLU A 106 -30.71 -16.68 -9.11
N PRO A 107 -31.97 -16.23 -9.18
CA PRO A 107 -32.70 -15.79 -8.00
C PRO A 107 -32.95 -16.94 -7.01
N SER A 108 -32.82 -16.66 -5.72
CA SER A 108 -33.05 -17.63 -4.65
C SER A 108 -34.52 -18.07 -4.61
N ARG A 109 -34.76 -19.38 -4.70
CA ARG A 109 -36.10 -20.01 -4.56
C ARG A 109 -36.49 -20.36 -3.13
N LEU A 110 -35.73 -19.88 -2.14
CA LEU A 110 -35.94 -20.21 -0.72
C LEU A 110 -37.24 -19.64 -0.15
N VAL A 111 -37.83 -18.63 -0.81
CA VAL A 111 -39.13 -18.05 -0.42
C VAL A 111 -40.30 -18.81 -1.05
N GLU A 112 -40.16 -19.36 -2.27
CA GLU A 112 -41.22 -20.13 -2.92
C GLU A 112 -41.44 -21.53 -2.29
N ASN A 113 -40.39 -22.16 -1.76
CA ASN A 113 -40.49 -23.51 -1.17
C ASN A 113 -40.84 -23.52 0.33
N TRP A 114 -41.02 -22.35 0.95
CA TRP A 114 -41.43 -22.25 2.34
C TRP A 114 -42.96 -22.28 2.43
N VAL A 115 -43.54 -23.43 2.14
CA VAL A 115 -44.92 -23.73 2.51
C VAL A 115 -44.86 -24.21 3.96
N ARG A 116 -45.33 -23.37 4.90
CA ARG A 116 -45.64 -23.82 6.26
C ARG A 116 -46.83 -24.76 6.15
N ASP A 117 -46.59 -26.06 6.26
CA ASP A 117 -47.63 -27.02 6.67
C ASP A 117 -48.09 -26.70 8.11
#